data_AF-A0A7W0QWK2-F1
#
_entry.id   AF-A0A7W0QWK2-F1
#
_cell.length_a   1.000
_cell.length_b   1.000
_cell.length_c   1.000
_cell.angle_alpha   90.00
_cell.angle_beta   90.00
_cell.angle_gamma   90.00
#
_symmetry.space_group_name_H-M   'P 1'
#
loop_
_entity.id
_entity.type
_entity.pdbx_description
1 polymer ?
#
loop_
_entity_poly.entity_id
_entity_poly.type
_entity_poly.pdbx_seq_one_letter_code
_entity_poly.pdbx_strand_id
1 'polypeptide(L)'
;MSLTFATHRVHPWVPELETGPGQWTATRELTRRLPAGTQVDESVVTVAESDRILPPAVRDALAGLAFDAGPAGSLLIRRCPTGAVPFTPSTTTAAITKTLLSEVILLAVARHLGQPVGYRPEHGGALVQNLLPVRATAATQTSTSSSVDLEFHTEAAFHPHRPHYLLLSCLRSDPGAQTYLCSLRAVLPDLGPEICCVLAEPRFRTRVDESFGGTPEMAPGPLVPVLSGDPEAPTMVFDAELMFGVDPVAVDALDRLRSVALASRIALVLEAGDLLVVDNHACIHGRSSFKARYDGTDRWLQRSFVVDDLAPSAADRIGRIIDTRFT
;
A
#
# COMPACT_ATOMS: atom_id res chain seq x y z
N MET A 1 25.73 -41.44 3.53
CA MET A 1 25.42 -40.23 4.33
C MET A 1 24.98 -39.15 3.35
N SER A 2 23.67 -38.96 3.22
CA SER A 2 23.12 -37.87 2.39
C SER A 2 23.23 -36.59 3.22
N LEU A 3 24.09 -35.66 2.77
CA LEU A 3 24.19 -34.33 3.36
C LEU A 3 23.04 -33.49 2.80
N THR A 4 21.95 -33.42 3.55
CA THR A 4 20.88 -32.45 3.32
C THR A 4 21.45 -31.07 3.62
N PHE A 5 21.83 -30.32 2.58
CA PHE A 5 22.07 -28.89 2.73
C PHE A 5 20.72 -28.24 2.99
N ALA A 6 20.43 -27.93 4.26
CA ALA A 6 19.40 -26.96 4.59
C ALA A 6 19.86 -25.64 4.00
N THR A 7 19.28 -25.24 2.86
CA THR A 7 19.43 -23.89 2.34
C THR A 7 18.84 -22.96 3.39
N HIS A 8 19.69 -22.21 4.10
CA HIS A 8 19.22 -21.12 4.94
C HIS A 8 18.50 -20.13 4.03
N ARG A 9 17.16 -20.10 4.11
CA ARG A 9 16.35 -19.06 3.47
C ARG A 9 16.79 -17.72 4.04
N VAL A 10 17.44 -16.90 3.23
CA VAL A 10 17.56 -15.48 3.53
C VAL A 10 16.18 -14.91 3.22
N HIS A 11 15.36 -14.71 4.25
CA HIS A 11 14.12 -13.96 4.08
C HIS A 11 14.49 -12.58 3.51
N PRO A 12 13.76 -12.07 2.51
CA PRO A 12 14.03 -10.75 1.99
C PRO A 12 13.93 -9.76 3.15
N TRP A 13 14.86 -8.80 3.19
CA TRP A 13 14.81 -7.70 4.13
C TRP A 13 14.23 -6.49 3.39
N VAL A 14 13.51 -5.64 4.11
CA VAL A 14 13.02 -4.38 3.52
C VAL A 14 14.16 -3.38 3.54
N PRO A 15 14.57 -2.82 2.39
CA PRO A 15 15.51 -1.71 2.33
C PRO A 15 15.09 -0.58 3.28
N GLU A 16 15.98 -0.21 4.20
CA GLU A 16 15.73 0.87 5.16
C GLU A 16 16.63 2.07 4.86
N LEU A 17 16.02 3.26 4.78
CA LEU A 17 16.71 4.53 4.71
C LEU A 17 16.49 5.31 6.00
N GLU A 18 17.55 5.42 6.78
CA GLU A 18 17.55 6.22 7.99
C GLU A 18 17.59 7.72 7.69
N THR A 19 16.60 8.46 8.19
CA THR A 19 16.58 9.92 8.12
C THR A 19 16.66 10.58 9.49
N GLY A 20 17.01 11.87 9.52
CA GLY A 20 17.07 12.68 10.73
C GLY A 20 16.23 13.95 10.59
N PRO A 21 15.66 14.49 11.70
CA PRO A 21 14.81 15.68 11.65
C PRO A 21 15.45 16.91 10.98
N GLY A 22 16.78 17.03 11.02
CA GLY A 22 17.52 18.12 10.37
C GLY A 22 17.52 18.05 8.84
N GLN A 23 17.36 16.87 8.26
CA GLN A 23 17.30 16.68 6.80
C GLN A 23 15.98 17.19 6.21
N TRP A 24 14.92 17.29 7.02
CA TRP A 24 13.58 17.73 6.63
C TRP A 24 13.33 19.22 6.87
N THR A 25 14.38 20.03 7.00
CA THR A 25 14.27 21.45 7.36
C THR A 25 13.44 22.25 6.37
N ALA A 26 13.63 22.02 5.07
CA ALA A 26 12.88 22.70 4.02
C ALA A 26 11.38 22.38 4.09
N THR A 27 11.02 21.11 4.24
CA THR A 27 9.63 20.67 4.44
C THR A 27 9.01 21.33 5.66
N ARG A 28 9.72 21.32 6.80
CA ARG A 28 9.21 21.90 8.05
C ARG A 28 8.95 23.39 7.94
N GLU A 29 9.82 24.12 7.25
CA GLU A 29 9.63 25.57 7.04
C GLU A 29 8.46 25.85 6.11
N LEU A 30 8.33 25.07 5.03
CA LEU A 30 7.23 25.19 4.10
C LEU A 30 5.88 24.88 4.75
N THR A 31 5.77 23.80 5.54
CA THR A 31 4.54 23.45 6.25
C THR A 31 4.15 24.51 7.28
N ARG A 32 5.11 25.17 7.96
CA ARG A 32 4.82 26.27 8.91
C ARG A 32 4.13 27.46 8.25
N ARG A 33 4.31 27.64 6.94
CA ARG A 33 3.71 28.74 6.17
C ARG A 33 2.30 28.41 5.67
N LEU A 34 1.84 27.16 5.80
CA LEU A 34 0.48 26.78 5.45
C LEU A 34 -0.50 27.26 6.52
N PRO A 35 -1.61 27.91 6.15
CA PRO A 35 -2.64 28.31 7.11
C PRO A 35 -3.16 27.13 7.94
N ALA A 36 -3.52 27.39 9.20
CA ALA A 36 -4.21 26.40 10.01
C ALA A 36 -5.54 26.01 9.36
N GLY A 37 -5.86 24.71 9.34
CA GLY A 37 -7.08 24.20 8.71
C GLY A 37 -7.02 24.10 7.18
N THR A 38 -5.85 24.28 6.56
CA THR A 38 -5.65 24.00 5.13
C THR A 38 -6.12 22.57 4.82
N GLN A 39 -6.98 22.43 3.82
CA GLN A 39 -7.44 21.12 3.35
C GLN A 39 -6.39 20.47 2.46
N VAL A 40 -6.29 19.15 2.51
CA VAL A 40 -5.38 18.39 1.64
C VAL A 40 -6.03 18.23 0.27
N ASP A 41 -5.71 19.14 -0.64
CA ASP A 41 -6.21 19.20 -2.00
C ASP A 41 -5.07 19.42 -3.02
N GLU A 42 -5.41 19.76 -4.26
CA GLU A 42 -4.44 20.02 -5.33
C GLU A 42 -3.39 21.07 -4.94
N SER A 43 -3.75 22.09 -4.15
CA SER A 43 -2.81 23.14 -3.75
C SER A 43 -1.71 22.59 -2.84
N VAL A 44 -2.04 21.65 -1.96
CA VAL A 44 -1.05 20.98 -1.10
C VAL A 44 -0.19 20.03 -1.92
N VAL A 45 -0.75 19.38 -2.94
CA VAL A 45 0.02 18.57 -3.89
C VAL A 45 1.03 19.44 -4.64
N THR A 46 0.62 20.57 -5.22
CA THR A 46 1.53 21.52 -5.89
C THR A 46 2.63 22.02 -4.96
N VAL A 47 2.28 22.29 -3.70
CA VAL A 47 3.27 22.64 -2.68
C VAL A 47 4.27 21.50 -2.48
N ALA A 48 3.83 20.24 -2.44
CA ALA A 48 4.66 19.05 -2.25
C ALA A 48 5.53 18.67 -3.47
N GLU A 49 5.26 19.21 -4.67
CA GLU A 49 6.05 18.97 -5.89
C GLU A 49 7.45 19.61 -5.87
N SER A 50 7.74 20.51 -4.93
CA SER A 50 9.05 21.16 -4.92
C SER A 50 10.17 20.18 -4.58
N ASP A 51 11.11 20.00 -5.50
CA ASP A 51 12.29 19.12 -5.34
C ASP A 51 13.09 19.38 -4.05
N ARG A 52 12.99 20.59 -3.49
CA ARG A 52 13.69 21.01 -2.27
C ARG A 52 13.06 20.42 -0.99
N ILE A 53 11.90 19.80 -1.07
CA ILE A 53 11.17 19.28 0.09
C ILE A 53 11.68 17.92 0.52
N LEU A 54 12.11 17.06 -0.41
CA LEU A 54 12.67 15.76 -0.05
C LEU A 54 14.17 15.87 0.24
N PRO A 55 14.69 15.20 1.28
CA PRO A 55 16.12 14.99 1.45
C PRO A 55 16.73 14.34 0.19
N PRO A 56 17.96 14.72 -0.24
CA PRO A 56 18.58 14.12 -1.42
C PRO A 56 18.66 12.59 -1.38
N ALA A 57 19.07 12.01 -0.25
CA ALA A 57 19.14 10.56 -0.09
C ALA A 57 17.77 9.87 -0.21
N VAL A 58 16.68 10.56 0.16
CA VAL A 58 15.32 10.04 -0.03
C VAL A 58 14.96 10.01 -1.51
N ARG A 59 15.27 11.08 -2.26
CA ARG A 59 15.05 11.09 -3.72
C ARG A 59 15.84 9.98 -4.41
N ASP A 60 17.12 9.82 -4.07
CA ASP A 60 17.97 8.81 -4.68
C ASP A 60 17.45 7.38 -4.39
N ALA A 61 16.99 7.12 -3.16
CA ALA A 61 16.40 5.83 -2.79
C ALA A 61 15.08 5.56 -3.50
N LEU A 62 14.22 6.57 -3.67
CA LEU A 62 12.95 6.44 -4.40
C LEU A 62 13.17 6.24 -5.91
N ALA A 63 14.13 6.95 -6.51
CA ALA A 63 14.53 6.72 -7.90
C ALA A 63 15.10 5.30 -8.08
N GLY A 64 15.86 4.80 -7.09
CA GLY A 64 16.32 3.41 -7.05
C GLY A 64 15.16 2.41 -7.03
N LEU A 65 14.17 2.63 -6.16
CA LEU A 65 12.96 1.79 -6.09
C LEU A 65 12.16 1.81 -7.41
N ALA A 66 12.00 2.98 -8.02
CA ALA A 66 11.28 3.13 -9.28
C ALA A 66 11.99 2.48 -10.48
N PHE A 67 13.32 2.37 -10.41
CA PHE A 67 14.11 1.64 -11.40
C PHE A 67 14.08 0.12 -11.15
N ASP A 68 14.18 -0.29 -9.89
CA ASP A 68 14.14 -1.68 -9.46
C ASP A 68 13.45 -1.79 -8.08
N ALA A 69 12.33 -2.50 -8.05
CA ALA A 69 11.53 -2.75 -6.85
C ALA A 69 12.32 -3.40 -5.68
N GLY A 70 13.52 -3.92 -5.96
CA GLY A 70 14.42 -4.45 -4.94
C GLY A 70 13.97 -5.81 -4.39
N PRO A 71 14.58 -6.30 -3.30
CA PRO A 71 14.32 -7.63 -2.78
C PRO A 71 12.91 -7.77 -2.16
N ALA A 72 12.36 -6.68 -1.62
CA ALA A 72 11.10 -6.68 -0.90
C ALA A 72 9.95 -5.96 -1.64
N GLY A 73 10.16 -5.48 -2.86
CA GLY A 73 9.18 -4.66 -3.59
C GLY A 73 8.74 -3.43 -2.78
N SER A 74 9.63 -2.90 -1.95
CA SER A 74 9.31 -1.87 -0.96
C SER A 74 10.56 -1.17 -0.43
N LEU A 75 10.35 0.02 0.15
CA LEU A 75 11.36 0.85 0.80
C LEU A 75 10.78 1.41 2.11
N LEU A 76 11.53 1.33 3.20
CA LEU A 76 11.16 1.89 4.49
C LEU A 76 12.02 3.13 4.79
N ILE A 77 11.41 4.30 4.83
CA ILE A 77 12.07 5.55 5.22
C ILE A 77 11.80 5.78 6.70
N ARG A 78 12.84 5.75 7.52
CA ARG A 78 12.75 5.81 8.98
C ARG A 78 12.85 7.24 9.48
N ARG A 79 12.17 7.54 10.60
CA ARG A 79 12.28 8.79 11.37
C ARG A 79 11.92 10.07 10.60
N CYS A 80 10.96 9.99 9.68
CA CYS A 80 10.30 11.15 9.10
C CYS A 80 9.59 11.97 10.20
N PRO A 81 9.67 13.30 10.20
CA PRO A 81 9.02 14.11 11.23
C PRO A 81 7.49 14.10 11.04
N THR A 82 6.77 13.70 12.08
CA THR A 82 5.29 13.63 12.09
C THR A 82 4.63 14.92 12.61
N GLY A 83 5.39 15.77 13.31
CA GLY A 83 4.85 16.91 14.05
C GLY A 83 4.21 16.49 15.38
N ALA A 84 3.40 17.37 15.97
CA ALA A 84 2.62 17.01 17.16
C ALA A 84 1.41 16.18 16.73
N VAL A 85 1.35 14.92 17.17
CA VAL A 85 0.26 13.98 16.84
C VAL A 85 -0.76 13.99 17.99
N PRO A 86 -2.00 14.47 17.77
CA PRO A 86 -3.05 14.44 18.80
C PRO A 86 -3.51 13.00 19.07
N PHE A 87 -4.47 12.81 19.98
CA PHE A 87 -5.15 11.52 20.12
C PHE A 87 -5.67 11.01 18.77
N THR A 88 -5.57 9.70 18.55
CA THR A 88 -6.11 9.03 17.38
C THR A 88 -7.62 9.32 17.30
N PRO A 89 -8.12 9.84 16.18
CA PRO A 89 -9.53 10.18 16.07
C PRO A 89 -10.40 8.92 16.08
N SER A 90 -11.67 9.07 16.48
CA SER A 90 -12.63 7.97 16.57
C SER A 90 -13.19 7.52 15.21
N THR A 91 -13.07 8.36 14.17
CA THR A 91 -13.47 8.06 12.79
C THR A 91 -12.41 8.57 11.82
N THR A 92 -12.39 8.01 10.62
CA THR A 92 -11.40 8.34 9.57
C THR A 92 -11.60 9.74 8.98
N THR A 93 -12.78 10.34 9.18
CA THR A 93 -13.20 11.64 8.66
C THR A 93 -13.31 12.72 9.74
N ALA A 94 -13.00 12.40 11.00
CA ALA A 94 -13.04 13.39 12.07
C ALA A 94 -12.07 14.54 11.78
N ALA A 95 -12.44 15.74 12.21
CA ALA A 95 -11.54 16.89 12.14
C ALA A 95 -10.30 16.63 13.00
N ILE A 96 -9.12 16.82 12.41
CA ILE A 96 -7.84 16.58 13.09
C ILE A 96 -7.15 17.91 13.32
N THR A 97 -6.72 18.16 14.55
CA THR A 97 -5.91 19.32 14.90
C THR A 97 -4.43 18.94 14.93
N LYS A 98 -3.78 19.01 13.76
CA LYS A 98 -2.32 18.86 13.63
C LYS A 98 -1.80 19.69 12.45
N THR A 99 -0.49 19.86 12.35
CA THR A 99 0.12 20.46 11.15
C THR A 99 0.06 19.49 9.97
N LEU A 100 0.09 20.03 8.74
CA LEU A 100 0.14 19.21 7.52
C LEU A 100 1.52 18.58 7.24
N LEU A 101 2.38 18.43 8.25
CA LEU A 101 3.79 18.07 8.03
C LEU A 101 3.90 16.66 7.46
N SER A 102 3.20 15.69 8.07
CA SER A 102 3.22 14.31 7.59
C SER A 102 2.53 14.15 6.24
N GLU A 103 1.45 14.90 5.97
CA GLU A 103 0.77 14.89 4.67
C GLU A 103 1.64 15.47 3.56
N VAL A 104 2.33 16.59 3.82
CA VAL A 104 3.24 17.19 2.83
C VAL A 104 4.42 16.25 2.55
N ILE A 105 4.96 15.56 3.56
CA ILE A 105 6.02 14.57 3.34
C ILE A 105 5.50 13.39 2.51
N LEU A 106 4.34 12.84 2.89
CA LEU A 106 3.72 11.73 2.19
C LEU A 106 3.42 12.07 0.72
N LEU A 107 2.86 13.26 0.46
CA LEU A 107 2.57 13.74 -0.88
C LEU A 107 3.84 14.10 -1.67
N ALA A 108 4.91 14.56 -1.01
CA ALA A 108 6.17 14.82 -1.69
C ALA A 108 6.82 13.52 -2.16
N VAL A 109 6.81 12.47 -1.32
CA VAL A 109 7.25 11.12 -1.71
C VAL A 109 6.35 10.58 -2.83
N ALA A 110 5.03 10.74 -2.71
CA ALA A 110 4.09 10.34 -3.76
C ALA A 110 4.39 11.03 -5.09
N ARG A 111 4.61 12.35 -5.08
CA ARG A 111 4.90 13.15 -6.29
C ARG A 111 6.24 12.81 -6.94
N HIS A 112 7.21 12.36 -6.15
CA HIS A 112 8.47 11.91 -6.69
C HIS A 112 8.37 10.58 -7.45
N LEU A 113 7.44 9.70 -7.04
CA LEU A 113 7.21 8.39 -7.69
C LEU A 113 6.22 8.47 -8.85
N GLY A 114 5.31 9.44 -8.84
CA GLY A 114 4.23 9.54 -9.82
C GLY A 114 3.14 10.50 -9.35
N GLN A 115 1.90 10.26 -9.73
CA GLN A 115 0.76 11.13 -9.48
C GLN A 115 -0.09 10.60 -8.32
N PRO A 116 -0.21 11.33 -7.18
CA PRO A 116 -1.11 10.95 -6.12
C PRO A 116 -2.55 11.02 -6.60
N VAL A 117 -3.32 10.01 -6.22
CA VAL A 117 -4.74 9.88 -6.56
C VAL A 117 -5.54 9.40 -5.35
N GLY A 118 -6.84 9.67 -5.38
CA GLY A 118 -7.81 9.06 -4.47
C GLY A 118 -8.89 8.35 -5.27
N TYR A 119 -9.57 7.38 -4.66
CA TYR A 119 -10.74 6.73 -5.24
C TYR A 119 -11.99 7.20 -4.50
N ARG A 120 -13.01 7.70 -5.19
CA ARG A 120 -14.19 8.32 -4.56
C ARG A 120 -14.87 7.40 -3.52
N PRO A 121 -15.10 6.10 -3.79
CA PRO A 121 -15.69 5.21 -2.80
C PRO A 121 -14.83 5.06 -1.54
N GLU A 122 -13.51 5.16 -1.71
CA GLU A 122 -12.54 4.92 -0.65
C GLU A 122 -12.19 6.21 0.10
N HIS A 123 -12.64 6.30 1.35
CA HIS A 123 -12.45 7.48 2.20
C HIS A 123 -12.88 8.80 1.51
N GLY A 124 -13.90 8.75 0.65
CA GLY A 124 -14.42 9.90 -0.07
C GLY A 124 -13.47 10.47 -1.13
N GLY A 125 -12.44 9.72 -1.55
CA GLY A 125 -11.44 10.19 -2.51
C GLY A 125 -10.35 11.08 -1.91
N ALA A 126 -10.19 11.09 -0.58
CA ALA A 126 -9.12 11.84 0.06
C ALA A 126 -7.74 11.39 -0.45
N LEU A 127 -6.89 12.35 -0.83
CA LEU A 127 -5.52 12.08 -1.31
C LEU A 127 -4.60 11.58 -0.20
N VAL A 128 -4.87 11.98 1.04
CA VAL A 128 -4.25 11.40 2.23
C VAL A 128 -5.35 10.89 3.14
N GLN A 129 -5.37 9.57 3.33
CA GLN A 129 -6.39 8.86 4.09
C GLN A 129 -5.88 8.51 5.47
N ASN A 130 -6.71 8.62 6.50
CA ASN A 130 -6.35 8.17 7.85
C ASN A 130 -6.79 6.72 8.05
N LEU A 131 -5.82 5.84 8.36
CA LEU A 131 -6.04 4.44 8.68
C LEU A 131 -5.90 4.24 10.19
N LEU A 132 -7.02 3.92 10.82
CA LEU A 132 -7.15 3.73 12.27
C LEU A 132 -8.27 2.72 12.52
N PRO A 133 -8.26 1.99 13.65
CA PRO A 133 -9.29 1.00 13.93
C PRO A 133 -10.65 1.66 14.17
N VAL A 134 -11.67 1.20 13.46
CA VAL A 134 -13.06 1.63 13.65
C VAL A 134 -13.88 0.45 14.17
N ARG A 135 -14.63 0.65 15.28
CA ARG A 135 -15.40 -0.44 15.93
C ARG A 135 -16.35 -1.16 14.96
N ALA A 136 -17.05 -0.40 14.12
CA ALA A 136 -18.05 -0.93 13.20
C ALA A 136 -17.47 -1.91 12.16
N THR A 137 -16.19 -1.74 11.80
CA THR A 137 -15.49 -2.54 10.79
C THR A 137 -14.41 -3.41 11.41
N ALA A 138 -14.46 -3.67 12.72
CA ALA A 138 -13.35 -4.32 13.42
C ALA A 138 -13.02 -5.71 12.85
N ALA A 139 -14.04 -6.44 12.39
CA ALA A 139 -13.96 -7.82 11.91
C ALA A 139 -14.14 -7.97 10.38
N THR A 140 -13.98 -6.90 9.60
CA THR A 140 -14.09 -6.92 8.13
C THR A 140 -12.71 -6.93 7.47
N GLN A 141 -12.62 -7.33 6.21
CA GLN A 141 -11.39 -7.25 5.41
C GLN A 141 -11.18 -5.83 4.85
N THR A 142 -11.05 -4.84 5.74
CA THR A 142 -10.86 -3.44 5.37
C THR A 142 -9.68 -2.82 6.13
N SER A 143 -9.15 -1.71 5.61
CA SER A 143 -8.03 -0.99 6.21
C SER A 143 -8.32 -0.44 7.63
N THR A 144 -9.60 -0.30 8.01
CA THR A 144 -10.07 0.14 9.32
C THR A 144 -10.36 -1.01 10.30
N SER A 145 -10.08 -2.26 9.90
CA SER A 145 -10.27 -3.44 10.75
C SER A 145 -9.19 -3.58 11.82
N SER A 146 -9.41 -4.47 12.79
CA SER A 146 -8.42 -4.77 13.83
C SER A 146 -8.53 -6.19 14.40
N SER A 147 -9.72 -6.77 14.53
CA SER A 147 -9.91 -8.08 15.18
C SER A 147 -9.70 -9.29 14.28
N VAL A 148 -9.38 -9.07 13.00
CA VAL A 148 -9.06 -10.11 12.01
C VAL A 148 -7.77 -9.75 11.30
N ASP A 149 -7.06 -10.77 10.83
CA ASP A 149 -5.93 -10.59 9.93
C ASP A 149 -6.47 -10.02 8.62
N LEU A 150 -5.82 -8.98 8.11
CA LEU A 150 -6.07 -8.44 6.79
C LEU A 150 -5.25 -9.26 5.81
N GLU A 151 -5.94 -9.99 4.95
CA GLU A 151 -5.36 -10.96 4.04
C GLU A 151 -4.43 -10.31 3.00
N PHE A 152 -3.58 -11.12 2.38
CA PHE A 152 -2.65 -10.63 1.37
C PHE A 152 -3.38 -10.15 0.11
N HIS A 153 -3.07 -8.93 -0.32
CA HIS A 153 -3.62 -8.35 -1.52
C HIS A 153 -2.68 -7.34 -2.20
N THR A 154 -2.89 -7.17 -3.49
CA THR A 154 -2.53 -6.01 -4.29
C THR A 154 -3.59 -4.94 -4.05
N GLU A 155 -3.18 -3.72 -3.71
CA GLU A 155 -4.11 -2.62 -3.48
C GLU A 155 -4.98 -2.39 -4.73
N ALA A 156 -6.31 -2.38 -4.52
CA ALA A 156 -7.31 -2.26 -5.56
C ALA A 156 -7.10 -3.23 -6.75
N ALA A 157 -6.81 -4.51 -6.47
CA ALA A 157 -6.50 -5.54 -7.49
C ALA A 157 -7.52 -5.64 -8.65
N PHE A 158 -8.80 -5.39 -8.38
CA PHE A 158 -9.89 -5.41 -9.38
C PHE A 158 -9.94 -4.14 -10.25
N HIS A 159 -9.27 -3.07 -9.86
CA HIS A 159 -9.44 -1.75 -10.44
C HIS A 159 -8.58 -1.59 -11.73
N PRO A 160 -9.14 -1.11 -12.85
CA PRO A 160 -8.37 -0.90 -14.09
C PRO A 160 -7.27 0.14 -13.90
N HIS A 161 -7.56 1.21 -13.15
CA HIS A 161 -6.62 2.26 -12.75
C HIS A 161 -6.03 2.04 -11.34
N ARG A 162 -5.74 0.79 -10.95
CA ARG A 162 -5.11 0.47 -9.66
C ARG A 162 -3.79 1.23 -9.46
N PRO A 163 -3.38 1.54 -8.23
CA PRO A 163 -2.16 2.32 -8.01
C PRO A 163 -0.92 1.48 -8.29
N HIS A 164 0.13 2.13 -8.77
CA HIS A 164 1.47 1.55 -8.87
C HIS A 164 2.15 1.53 -7.49
N TYR A 165 1.99 2.58 -6.68
CA TYR A 165 2.54 2.60 -5.33
C TYR A 165 1.48 2.85 -4.25
N LEU A 166 1.66 2.14 -3.14
CA LEU A 166 0.99 2.36 -1.87
C LEU A 166 1.99 2.95 -0.88
N LEU A 167 1.64 4.07 -0.26
CA LEU A 167 2.48 4.71 0.76
C LEU A 167 1.76 4.70 2.11
N LEU A 168 2.46 4.32 3.17
CA LEU A 168 1.96 4.26 4.54
C LEU A 168 2.89 5.03 5.49
N SER A 169 2.44 6.17 6.01
CA SER A 169 3.16 6.96 7.02
C SER A 169 2.60 6.71 8.42
N CYS A 170 3.42 6.24 9.35
CA CYS A 170 3.00 5.93 10.71
C CYS A 170 3.07 7.16 11.62
N LEU A 171 1.91 7.56 12.16
CA LEU A 171 1.82 8.63 13.17
C LEU A 171 1.81 8.07 14.59
N ARG A 172 1.18 6.90 14.78
CA ARG A 172 1.14 6.17 16.05
C ARG A 172 1.18 4.67 15.78
N SER A 173 2.13 4.01 16.43
CA SER A 173 2.34 2.56 16.30
C SER A 173 1.41 1.76 17.22
N ASP A 174 1.21 0.49 16.90
CA ASP A 174 0.75 -0.53 17.85
C ASP A 174 1.59 -1.80 17.67
N PRO A 175 2.19 -2.35 18.74
CA PRO A 175 3.11 -3.49 18.65
C PRO A 175 2.42 -4.78 18.20
N GLY A 176 1.10 -4.89 18.34
CA GLY A 176 0.32 -6.03 17.86
C GLY A 176 -0.02 -5.94 16.37
N ALA A 177 0.17 -4.79 15.73
CA ALA A 177 -0.24 -4.55 14.34
C ALA A 177 0.96 -4.63 13.38
N GLN A 178 1.31 -5.85 13.01
CA GLN A 178 2.36 -6.15 12.05
C GLN A 178 1.84 -5.94 10.62
N THR A 179 2.50 -5.09 9.85
CA THR A 179 2.33 -5.02 8.40
C THR A 179 3.06 -6.20 7.77
N TYR A 180 2.34 -7.00 6.99
CA TYR A 180 2.92 -8.10 6.23
C TYR A 180 3.26 -7.65 4.82
N LEU A 181 4.41 -8.12 4.32
CA LEU A 181 4.85 -7.89 2.94
C LEU A 181 5.30 -9.22 2.34
N CYS A 182 4.99 -9.43 1.07
CA CYS A 182 5.51 -10.55 0.31
C CYS A 182 5.84 -10.10 -1.11
N SER A 183 7.13 -10.04 -1.43
CA SER A 183 7.57 -9.66 -2.77
C SER A 183 7.41 -10.82 -3.74
N LEU A 184 7.13 -10.49 -5.00
CA LEU A 184 7.06 -11.47 -6.07
C LEU A 184 8.38 -12.24 -6.21
N ARG A 185 9.51 -11.56 -6.08
CA ARG A 185 10.85 -12.17 -6.08
C ARG A 185 11.03 -13.20 -4.97
N ALA A 186 10.37 -13.05 -3.83
CA ALA A 186 10.42 -14.01 -2.72
C ALA A 186 9.60 -15.28 -2.98
N VAL A 187 8.56 -15.21 -3.83
CA VAL A 187 7.66 -16.35 -4.08
C VAL A 187 8.00 -17.11 -5.36
N LEU A 188 8.51 -16.43 -6.40
CA LEU A 188 8.81 -17.04 -7.70
C LEU A 188 9.64 -18.35 -7.60
N PRO A 189 10.72 -18.44 -6.80
CA PRO A 189 11.51 -19.66 -6.70
C PRO A 189 10.73 -20.87 -6.15
N ASP A 190 9.75 -20.62 -5.27
CA ASP A 190 8.97 -21.64 -4.56
C ASP A 190 7.68 -22.05 -5.29
N LEU A 191 7.22 -21.22 -6.25
CA LEU A 191 6.10 -21.54 -7.14
C LEU A 191 6.49 -22.57 -8.19
N GLY A 192 7.69 -22.44 -8.76
CA GLY A 192 8.16 -23.25 -9.87
C GLY A 192 7.54 -22.84 -11.22
N PRO A 193 8.18 -23.20 -12.34
CA PRO A 193 7.82 -22.70 -13.66
C PRO A 193 6.41 -23.13 -14.11
N GLU A 194 5.95 -24.33 -13.75
CA GLU A 194 4.63 -24.83 -14.14
C GLU A 194 3.49 -23.99 -13.55
N ILE A 195 3.58 -23.66 -12.25
CA ILE A 195 2.59 -22.80 -11.59
C ILE A 195 2.69 -21.37 -12.14
N CYS A 196 3.89 -20.85 -12.37
CA CYS A 196 4.06 -19.54 -12.97
C CYS A 196 3.42 -19.44 -14.37
N CYS A 197 3.53 -20.49 -15.20
CA CYS A 197 2.86 -20.54 -16.50
C CYS A 197 1.34 -20.44 -16.34
N VAL A 198 0.74 -21.19 -15.42
CA VAL A 198 -0.71 -21.12 -15.16
C VAL A 198 -1.11 -19.74 -14.65
N LEU A 199 -0.34 -19.17 -13.71
CA LEU A 199 -0.60 -17.84 -13.17
C LEU A 199 -0.47 -16.72 -14.23
N ALA A 200 0.27 -16.96 -15.32
CA ALA A 200 0.40 -16.03 -16.43
C ALA A 200 -0.73 -16.13 -17.48
N GLU A 201 -1.62 -17.12 -17.37
CA GLU A 201 -2.78 -17.28 -18.26
C GLU A 201 -3.99 -16.48 -17.74
N PRO A 202 -4.86 -15.95 -18.63
CA PRO A 202 -6.07 -15.23 -18.25
C PRO A 202 -7.15 -16.19 -17.74
N ARG A 203 -6.94 -16.75 -16.54
CA ARG A 203 -7.77 -17.80 -15.92
C ARG A 203 -8.29 -17.41 -14.54
N PHE A 204 -8.16 -16.14 -14.18
CA PHE A 204 -8.56 -15.61 -12.89
C PHE A 204 -9.55 -14.47 -13.06
N ARG A 205 -10.43 -14.30 -12.09
CA ARG A 205 -11.31 -13.14 -11.99
C ARG A 205 -11.22 -12.58 -10.59
N THR A 206 -11.43 -11.27 -10.46
CA THR A 206 -11.47 -10.57 -9.18
C THR A 206 -12.82 -9.91 -9.02
N ARG A 207 -13.41 -10.01 -7.82
CA ARG A 207 -14.62 -9.25 -7.47
C ARG A 207 -14.25 -7.81 -7.11
N VAL A 208 -15.21 -6.90 -7.24
CA VAL A 208 -15.08 -5.54 -6.71
C VAL A 208 -15.16 -5.61 -5.18
N ASP A 209 -14.27 -4.88 -4.50
CA ASP A 209 -14.23 -4.81 -3.05
C ASP A 209 -15.47 -4.10 -2.47
N GLU A 210 -15.91 -4.49 -1.27
CA GLU A 210 -17.07 -3.90 -0.60
C GLU A 210 -16.89 -2.38 -0.35
N SER A 211 -15.67 -1.93 -0.04
CA SER A 211 -15.35 -0.51 0.13
C SER A 211 -15.49 0.31 -1.16
N PHE A 212 -15.52 -0.37 -2.31
CA PHE A 212 -15.81 0.22 -3.62
C PHE A 212 -17.26 0.00 -4.07
N GLY A 213 -18.12 -0.52 -3.19
CA GLY A 213 -19.52 -0.81 -3.48
C GLY A 213 -19.74 -2.14 -4.20
N GLY A 214 -18.74 -3.03 -4.21
CA GLY A 214 -18.90 -4.38 -4.70
C GLY A 214 -19.92 -5.17 -3.88
N THR A 215 -20.73 -6.00 -4.54
CA THR A 215 -21.69 -6.90 -3.89
C THR A 215 -21.56 -8.32 -4.43
N PRO A 216 -22.03 -9.35 -3.70
CA PRO A 216 -21.99 -10.74 -4.18
C PRO A 216 -22.72 -10.97 -5.51
N GLU A 217 -23.72 -10.15 -5.83
CA GLU A 217 -24.53 -10.25 -7.05
C GLU A 217 -23.86 -9.59 -8.26
N MET A 218 -22.87 -8.71 -8.03
CA MET A 218 -22.15 -8.04 -9.10
C MET A 218 -21.33 -9.07 -9.90
N ALA A 219 -21.36 -8.95 -11.23
CA ALA A 219 -20.54 -9.79 -12.07
C ALA A 219 -19.05 -9.56 -11.73
N PRO A 220 -18.25 -10.63 -11.58
CA PRO A 220 -16.82 -10.49 -11.36
C PRO A 220 -16.17 -9.85 -12.60
N GLY A 221 -15.00 -9.25 -12.39
CA GLY A 221 -14.22 -8.62 -13.46
C GLY A 221 -13.83 -9.57 -14.61
N PRO A 222 -13.19 -9.03 -15.66
CA PRO A 222 -12.76 -9.84 -16.80
C PRO A 222 -11.77 -10.92 -16.39
N LEU A 223 -11.54 -11.88 -17.29
CA LEU A 223 -10.45 -12.84 -17.14
C LEU A 223 -9.11 -12.10 -17.21
N VAL A 224 -8.30 -12.28 -16.17
CA VAL A 224 -6.98 -11.67 -16.02
C VAL A 224 -5.96 -12.74 -15.62
N PRO A 225 -4.68 -12.55 -15.96
CA PRO A 225 -3.60 -13.29 -15.35
C PRO A 225 -3.25 -12.73 -13.97
N VAL A 226 -2.65 -13.57 -13.12
CA VAL A 226 -2.06 -13.15 -11.85
C VAL A 226 -0.65 -12.57 -12.08
N LEU A 227 0.13 -13.22 -12.95
CA LEU A 227 1.46 -12.78 -13.35
C LEU A 227 1.43 -12.18 -14.76
N SER A 228 2.05 -11.03 -14.96
CA SER A 228 2.06 -10.35 -16.25
C SER A 228 3.32 -9.51 -16.46
N GLY A 229 3.58 -9.07 -17.69
CA GLY A 229 4.77 -8.29 -18.02
C GLY A 229 5.92 -9.16 -18.52
N ASP A 230 7.15 -8.74 -18.23
CA ASP A 230 8.37 -9.46 -18.61
C ASP A 230 8.46 -10.79 -17.85
N PRO A 231 8.62 -11.96 -18.51
CA PRO A 231 8.81 -13.23 -17.83
C PRO A 231 10.01 -13.29 -16.87
N GLU A 232 11.07 -12.50 -17.13
CA GLU A 232 12.26 -12.42 -16.26
C GLU A 232 12.08 -11.43 -15.10
N ALA A 233 11.12 -10.51 -15.23
CA ALA A 233 10.78 -9.53 -14.20
C ALA A 233 9.26 -9.27 -14.21
N PRO A 234 8.44 -10.26 -13.81
CA PRO A 234 7.00 -10.13 -13.91
C PRO A 234 6.47 -9.14 -12.87
N THR A 235 5.22 -8.74 -13.07
CA THR A 235 4.38 -8.04 -12.12
C THR A 235 3.29 -8.99 -11.63
N MET A 236 2.74 -8.70 -10.45
CA MET A 236 1.71 -9.51 -9.81
C MET A 236 0.47 -8.68 -9.49
N VAL A 237 -0.69 -9.26 -9.77
CA VAL A 237 -1.98 -8.82 -9.25
C VAL A 237 -2.61 -10.02 -8.55
N PHE A 238 -2.82 -9.91 -7.25
CA PHE A 238 -3.37 -10.98 -6.45
C PHE A 238 -4.23 -10.43 -5.32
N ASP A 239 -5.33 -11.09 -5.02
CA ASP A 239 -6.16 -10.78 -3.87
C ASP A 239 -6.65 -12.09 -3.26
N ALA A 240 -6.22 -12.38 -2.03
CA ALA A 240 -6.52 -13.66 -1.40
C ALA A 240 -8.02 -13.86 -1.11
N GLU A 241 -8.81 -12.79 -0.99
CA GLU A 241 -10.24 -12.88 -0.69
C GLU A 241 -11.08 -12.78 -1.97
N LEU A 242 -10.77 -11.81 -2.84
CA LEU A 242 -11.64 -11.43 -3.95
C LEU A 242 -11.32 -12.16 -5.26
N MET A 243 -10.10 -12.70 -5.40
CA MET A 243 -9.65 -13.37 -6.63
C MET A 243 -9.91 -14.88 -6.59
N PHE A 244 -10.35 -15.44 -7.72
CA PHE A 244 -10.59 -16.88 -7.86
C PHE A 244 -10.25 -17.38 -9.26
N GLY A 245 -9.86 -18.66 -9.35
CA GLY A 245 -9.63 -19.37 -10.60
C GLY A 245 -10.94 -19.87 -11.21
N VAL A 246 -11.04 -19.90 -12.54
CA VAL A 246 -12.26 -20.32 -13.25
C VAL A 246 -12.31 -21.81 -13.60
N ASP A 247 -11.28 -22.56 -13.21
CA ASP A 247 -11.16 -24.00 -13.41
C ASP A 247 -10.24 -24.62 -12.35
N PRO A 248 -10.19 -25.97 -12.20
CA PRO A 248 -9.43 -26.61 -11.13
C PRO A 248 -7.93 -26.31 -11.13
N VAL A 249 -7.30 -26.20 -12.30
CA VAL A 249 -5.86 -25.95 -12.40
C VAL A 249 -5.53 -24.53 -11.97
N ALA A 250 -6.37 -23.57 -12.33
CA ALA A 250 -6.25 -22.18 -11.88
C ALA A 250 -6.46 -22.07 -10.35
N VAL A 251 -7.46 -22.79 -9.80
CA VAL A 251 -7.69 -22.83 -8.35
C VAL A 251 -6.46 -23.35 -7.60
N ASP A 252 -5.91 -24.48 -8.03
CA ASP A 252 -4.72 -25.08 -7.41
C ASP A 252 -3.50 -24.14 -7.48
N ALA A 253 -3.34 -23.40 -8.59
CA ALA A 253 -2.26 -22.42 -8.73
C ALA A 253 -2.40 -21.23 -7.77
N LEU A 254 -3.61 -20.70 -7.57
CA LEU A 254 -3.86 -19.64 -6.59
C LEU A 254 -3.63 -20.13 -5.15
N ASP A 255 -4.10 -21.33 -4.81
CA ASP A 255 -3.91 -21.89 -3.47
C ASP A 255 -2.42 -22.14 -3.18
N ARG A 256 -1.66 -22.54 -4.20
CA ARG A 256 -0.20 -22.63 -4.11
C ARG A 256 0.44 -21.26 -3.87
N LEU A 257 0.03 -20.23 -4.62
CA LEU A 257 0.51 -18.86 -4.42
C LEU A 257 0.22 -18.35 -3.01
N ARG A 258 -1.02 -18.52 -2.52
CA ARG A 258 -1.42 -18.12 -1.17
C ARG A 258 -0.52 -18.79 -0.12
N SER A 259 -0.30 -20.09 -0.25
CA SER A 259 0.53 -20.87 0.68
C SER A 259 1.99 -20.41 0.69
N VAL A 260 2.57 -20.19 -0.49
CA VAL A 260 3.96 -19.72 -0.64
C VAL A 260 4.10 -18.28 -0.10
N ALA A 261 3.15 -17.40 -0.41
CA ALA A 261 3.15 -16.01 0.08
C ALA A 261 3.12 -15.96 1.61
N LEU A 262 2.25 -16.76 2.24
CA LEU A 262 2.18 -16.85 3.70
C LEU A 262 3.48 -17.37 4.33
N ALA A 263 4.16 -18.31 3.68
CA ALA A 263 5.44 -18.88 4.15
C ALA A 263 6.64 -17.93 3.93
N SER A 264 6.58 -17.09 2.90
CA SER A 264 7.65 -16.15 2.52
C SER A 264 7.45 -14.73 3.07
N ARG A 265 6.41 -14.50 3.89
CA ARG A 265 6.09 -13.16 4.39
C ARG A 265 7.18 -12.56 5.28
N ILE A 266 7.33 -11.24 5.15
CA ILE A 266 8.04 -10.38 6.09
C ILE A 266 6.99 -9.71 6.98
N ALA A 267 7.28 -9.54 8.26
CA ALA A 267 6.42 -8.85 9.21
C ALA A 267 7.15 -7.65 9.81
N LEU A 268 6.54 -6.46 9.72
CA LEU A 268 7.09 -5.20 10.22
C LEU A 268 6.13 -4.53 11.19
N VAL A 269 6.63 -4.05 12.32
CA VAL A 269 5.89 -3.11 13.17
C VAL A 269 6.36 -1.70 12.80
N LEU A 270 5.50 -0.92 12.14
CA LEU A 270 5.84 0.46 11.78
C LEU A 270 5.86 1.34 13.04
N GLU A 271 6.97 2.04 13.26
CA GLU A 271 7.13 2.98 14.36
C GLU A 271 6.71 4.39 13.92
N ALA A 272 6.42 5.27 14.89
CA ALA A 272 6.06 6.65 14.57
C ALA A 272 7.20 7.36 13.80
N GLY A 273 6.86 7.93 12.65
CA GLY A 273 7.82 8.52 11.72
C GLY A 273 8.29 7.58 10.61
N ASP A 274 7.88 6.33 10.61
CA ASP A 274 8.14 5.45 9.46
C ASP A 274 7.25 5.79 8.29
N LEU A 275 7.82 5.78 7.09
CA LEU A 275 7.10 5.85 5.83
C LEU A 275 7.49 4.64 4.99
N LEU A 276 6.56 3.70 4.86
CA LEU A 276 6.71 2.53 4.01
C LEU A 276 6.16 2.85 2.62
N VAL A 277 6.98 2.65 1.59
CA VAL A 277 6.60 2.70 0.18
C VAL A 277 6.55 1.26 -0.32
N VAL A 278 5.43 0.85 -0.89
CA VAL A 278 5.22 -0.47 -1.48
C VAL A 278 5.01 -0.31 -2.97
N ASP A 279 5.81 -1.00 -3.77
CA ASP A 279 5.54 -1.22 -5.19
C ASP A 279 4.44 -2.28 -5.31
N ASN A 280 3.25 -1.82 -5.70
CA ASN A 280 2.04 -2.62 -5.78
C ASN A 280 2.03 -3.58 -6.99
N HIS A 281 3.00 -3.47 -7.90
CA HIS A 281 3.24 -4.45 -8.98
C HIS A 281 4.22 -5.55 -8.55
N ALA A 282 5.10 -5.28 -7.60
CA ALA A 282 6.13 -6.20 -7.16
C ALA A 282 5.86 -6.83 -5.77
N CYS A 283 4.92 -6.32 -4.99
CA CYS A 283 4.69 -6.75 -3.62
C CYS A 283 3.19 -6.76 -3.26
N ILE A 284 2.76 -7.86 -2.65
CA ILE A 284 1.45 -7.95 -1.96
C ILE A 284 1.67 -7.67 -0.48
N HIS A 285 0.65 -7.13 0.17
CA HIS A 285 0.72 -6.73 1.55
C HIS A 285 -0.53 -7.15 2.32
N GLY A 286 -0.40 -7.20 3.64
CA GLY A 286 -1.47 -7.56 4.56
C GLY A 286 -1.16 -7.00 5.94
N ARG A 287 -1.94 -7.42 6.94
CA ARG A 287 -1.71 -6.99 8.33
C ARG A 287 -2.20 -8.02 9.32
N SER A 288 -1.48 -8.22 10.42
CA SER A 288 -2.00 -8.98 11.55
C SER A 288 -3.25 -8.32 12.14
N SER A 289 -4.08 -9.14 12.78
CA SER A 289 -5.02 -8.69 13.80
C SER A 289 -4.26 -8.06 14.98
N PHE A 290 -4.91 -7.11 15.64
CA PHE A 290 -4.42 -6.43 16.83
C PHE A 290 -5.59 -5.94 17.69
N LYS A 291 -5.33 -5.70 18.98
CA LYS A 291 -6.38 -5.31 19.93
C LYS A 291 -6.50 -3.78 20.02
N ALA A 292 -7.48 -3.22 19.31
CA ALA A 292 -7.83 -1.81 19.43
C ALA A 292 -8.43 -1.47 20.82
N ARG A 293 -8.07 -0.31 21.36
CA ARG A 293 -8.45 0.23 22.68
C ARG A 293 -9.62 1.20 22.58
N TYR A 294 -9.68 1.96 21.49
CA TYR A 294 -10.65 3.02 21.20
C TYR A 294 -10.69 4.13 22.27
N ASP A 295 -9.52 4.45 22.83
CA ASP A 295 -9.32 5.46 23.89
C ASP A 295 -8.49 6.66 23.39
N GLY A 296 -8.27 6.76 22.08
CA GLY A 296 -7.44 7.78 21.45
C GLY A 296 -5.95 7.44 21.38
N THR A 297 -5.53 6.25 21.83
CA THR A 297 -4.13 5.80 21.79
C THR A 297 -3.86 4.72 20.72
N ASP A 298 -4.86 4.40 19.90
CA ASP A 298 -4.76 3.36 18.89
C ASP A 298 -3.77 3.69 17.76
N ARG A 299 -3.35 2.64 17.05
CA ARG A 299 -2.61 2.73 15.80
C ARG A 299 -3.22 3.75 14.85
N TRP A 300 -2.36 4.57 14.24
CA TRP A 300 -2.76 5.55 13.24
C TRP A 300 -1.71 5.68 12.16
N LEU A 301 -2.07 5.29 10.93
CA LEU A 301 -1.30 5.55 9.72
C LEU A 301 -2.00 6.56 8.82
N GLN A 302 -1.24 7.22 7.96
CA GLN A 302 -1.71 7.95 6.80
C GLN A 302 -1.38 7.17 5.53
N ARG A 303 -2.32 7.08 4.60
CA ARG A 303 -2.16 6.38 3.32
C ARG A 303 -2.31 7.33 2.14
N SER A 304 -1.49 7.14 1.12
CA SER A 304 -1.64 7.78 -0.21
C SER A 304 -1.40 6.73 -1.29
N PHE A 305 -2.10 6.89 -2.41
CA PHE A 305 -1.93 6.08 -3.61
C PHE A 305 -1.23 6.87 -4.70
N VAL A 306 -0.48 6.18 -5.57
CA VAL A 306 0.25 6.79 -6.68
C VAL A 306 0.03 5.99 -7.95
N VAL A 307 -0.28 6.66 -9.05
CA VAL A 307 -0.26 6.11 -10.41
C VAL A 307 0.85 6.78 -11.22
N ASP A 308 1.38 6.12 -12.25
CA ASP A 308 2.44 6.73 -13.08
C ASP A 308 1.96 7.98 -13.81
N ASP A 309 0.76 7.89 -14.37
CA ASP A 309 0.13 8.93 -15.18
C ASP A 309 -1.36 9.05 -14.84
N LEU A 310 -1.88 10.28 -14.87
CA LEU A 310 -3.31 10.58 -14.70
C LEU A 310 -4.13 10.38 -15.98
N ALA A 311 -3.50 10.34 -17.15
CA ALA A 311 -4.16 10.25 -18.45
C ALA A 311 -5.02 9.00 -18.61
N PRO A 312 -4.61 7.78 -18.20
CA PRO A 312 -5.42 6.57 -18.35
C PRO A 312 -6.77 6.65 -17.61
N SER A 313 -6.81 7.32 -16.46
CA SER A 313 -8.03 7.49 -15.66
C SER A 313 -8.87 8.69 -16.04
N ALA A 314 -8.50 9.47 -17.07
CA ALA A 314 -9.15 10.75 -17.37
C ALA A 314 -10.66 10.66 -17.61
N ALA A 315 -11.14 9.56 -18.19
CA ALA A 315 -12.57 9.32 -18.42
C ALA A 315 -13.36 9.08 -17.13
N ASP A 316 -12.69 8.56 -16.10
CA ASP A 316 -13.30 8.16 -14.82
C ASP A 316 -12.89 9.10 -13.68
N ARG A 317 -12.27 10.26 -13.93
CA ARG A 317 -11.62 11.06 -12.89
C ARG A 317 -12.06 12.52 -12.89
N ILE A 318 -12.26 13.07 -11.69
CA ILE A 318 -12.42 14.51 -11.45
C ILE A 318 -11.23 15.01 -10.64
N GLY A 319 -10.38 15.86 -11.23
CA GLY A 319 -9.14 16.30 -10.56
C GLY A 319 -8.23 15.11 -10.29
N ARG A 320 -7.89 14.80 -9.04
CA ARG A 320 -7.12 13.59 -8.68
C ARG A 320 -7.97 12.44 -8.14
N ILE A 321 -9.30 12.57 -8.23
CA ILE A 321 -10.25 11.61 -7.65
C ILE A 321 -10.85 10.74 -8.74
N ILE A 322 -10.49 9.47 -8.75
CA ILE A 322 -11.02 8.43 -9.64
C ILE A 322 -12.38 7.99 -9.09
N ASP A 323 -13.38 7.95 -9.96
CA ASP A 323 -14.80 7.67 -9.68
C ASP A 323 -15.33 6.68 -10.73
N THR A 324 -14.58 5.59 -10.92
CA THR A 324 -14.95 4.50 -11.82
C THR A 324 -16.23 3.84 -11.33
N ARG A 325 -17.18 3.64 -12.25
CA ARG A 325 -18.41 2.89 -11.98
C ARG A 325 -18.25 1.46 -12.47
N PHE A 326 -18.35 0.52 -11.55
CA PHE A 326 -18.40 -0.90 -11.88
C PHE A 326 -19.83 -1.28 -12.24
N THR A 327 -20.00 -1.95 -13.38
CA THR A 327 -21.30 -2.40 -13.91
C THR A 327 -21.34 -3.90 -14.01
#